data_AF-A0A969Z609-F1
#
_entry.id   AF-A0A969Z609-F1
#
_cell.length_a   1.000
_cell.length_b   1.000
_cell.length_c   1.000
_cell.angle_alpha   90.00
_cell.angle_beta   90.00
_cell.angle_gamma   90.00
#
_symmetry.space_group_name_H-M   'P 1'
#
loop_
_entity.id
_entity.type
_entity.pdbx_description
1 polymer ?
#
loop_
_entity_poly.entity_id
_entity_poly.type
_entity_poly.pdbx_seq_one_letter_code
_entity_poly.pdbx_strand_id
1 'polypeptide(L)'
;MSNKEKDKKELKEEKKYLNDGTEIDPYSIDKLSKIPNWIKIVFVKFWVVGAAFLFVMMGLSPEIFDILDKLVLLILITTLGVEYISNTLIIFIDKPERRALHHLSHEFKRKSFYSLFIILFYSAIMILLTHFTLDFLVRLGMPTIGDFISQSTADPITFAIIFLIYDTIYILIKVGIKKLIIKHKQKKEEEY
;
A
#
# COMPACT_ATOMS: atom_id res chain seq x y z
N MET A 1 -39.27 -24.93 -46.35
CA MET A 1 -38.23 -23.92 -46.04
C MET A 1 -37.15 -24.04 -47.10
N SER A 2 -36.96 -23.01 -47.91
CA SER A 2 -36.13 -23.07 -49.13
C SER A 2 -34.64 -23.20 -48.76
N ASN A 3 -33.86 -23.98 -49.53
CA ASN A 3 -32.43 -24.22 -49.28
C ASN A 3 -31.64 -22.90 -49.08
N LYS A 4 -32.06 -21.85 -49.80
CA LYS A 4 -31.51 -20.49 -49.76
C LYS A 4 -31.68 -19.76 -48.40
N GLU A 5 -32.67 -20.13 -47.59
CA GLU A 5 -32.90 -19.55 -46.26
C GLU A 5 -32.10 -20.26 -45.17
N LYS A 6 -31.82 -21.56 -45.33
CA LYS A 6 -30.91 -22.28 -44.46
C LYS A 6 -29.48 -21.79 -44.66
N ASP A 7 -29.03 -21.69 -45.91
CA ASP A 7 -27.70 -21.17 -46.24
C ASP A 7 -27.49 -19.74 -45.70
N LYS A 8 -28.50 -18.87 -45.77
CA LYS A 8 -28.42 -17.50 -45.21
C LYS A 8 -28.40 -17.45 -43.68
N LYS A 9 -29.01 -18.42 -43.00
CA LYS A 9 -28.97 -18.52 -41.54
C LYS A 9 -27.63 -19.07 -41.09
N GLU A 10 -27.13 -20.11 -41.74
CA GLU A 10 -25.81 -20.69 -41.48
C GLU A 10 -24.69 -19.67 -41.75
N LEU A 11 -24.74 -18.90 -42.85
CA LEU A 11 -23.82 -17.78 -43.11
C LEU A 11 -23.92 -16.63 -42.09
N LYS A 12 -25.08 -16.42 -41.47
CA LYS A 12 -25.26 -15.41 -40.41
C LYS A 12 -24.74 -15.91 -39.06
N GLU A 13 -24.92 -17.19 -38.77
CA GLU A 13 -24.40 -17.83 -37.57
C GLU A 13 -22.88 -17.97 -37.66
N GLU A 14 -22.32 -18.41 -38.79
CA GLU A 14 -20.88 -18.50 -39.04
C GLU A 14 -20.20 -17.12 -38.93
N LYS A 15 -20.81 -16.04 -39.46
CA LYS A 15 -20.34 -14.66 -39.26
C LYS A 15 -20.45 -14.18 -37.80
N LYS A 16 -21.38 -14.72 -37.02
CA LYS A 16 -21.52 -14.40 -35.60
C LYS A 16 -20.40 -15.06 -34.78
N TYR A 17 -20.01 -16.30 -35.10
CA TYR A 17 -18.90 -17.00 -34.45
C TYR A 17 -17.52 -16.46 -34.90
N LEU A 18 -17.36 -16.03 -36.15
CA LEU A 18 -16.15 -15.37 -36.64
C LEU A 18 -15.94 -13.97 -36.06
N ASN A 19 -17.01 -13.30 -35.61
CA ASN A 19 -16.95 -12.00 -34.92
C ASN A 19 -16.85 -12.13 -33.38
N ASP A 20 -17.03 -13.35 -32.85
CA ASP A 20 -16.82 -13.69 -31.43
C ASP A 20 -15.38 -14.18 -31.17
N GLY A 21 -14.57 -14.27 -32.24
CA GLY A 21 -13.12 -14.21 -32.14
C GLY A 21 -12.73 -12.82 -31.68
N THR A 22 -12.79 -12.59 -30.37
CA THR A 22 -12.11 -11.46 -29.76
C THR A 22 -10.67 -11.54 -30.21
N GLU A 23 -10.28 -10.73 -31.20
CA GLU A 23 -8.91 -10.29 -31.35
C GLU A 23 -8.52 -9.81 -29.95
N ILE A 24 -7.79 -10.65 -29.22
CA ILE A 24 -7.20 -10.27 -27.95
C ILE A 24 -6.19 -9.22 -28.37
N ASP A 25 -6.60 -7.96 -28.38
CA ASP A 25 -5.71 -6.84 -28.64
C ASP A 25 -4.50 -7.05 -27.71
N PRO A 26 -3.30 -7.32 -28.25
CA PRO A 26 -2.11 -7.58 -27.44
C PRO A 26 -1.73 -6.36 -26.59
N TYR A 27 -2.37 -5.21 -26.85
CA TYR A 27 -2.27 -3.96 -26.08
C TYR A 27 -3.55 -3.61 -25.32
N SER A 28 -4.51 -4.55 -25.21
CA SER A 28 -5.70 -4.35 -24.40
C SER A 28 -5.28 -3.95 -22.99
N ILE A 29 -5.59 -2.69 -22.67
CA ILE A 29 -5.18 -2.03 -21.45
C ILE A 29 -5.83 -2.79 -20.29
N ASP A 30 -5.00 -3.58 -19.61
CA ASP A 30 -5.37 -4.47 -18.52
C ASP A 30 -6.26 -3.71 -17.51
N LYS A 31 -7.40 -4.26 -17.06
CA LYS A 31 -8.38 -3.48 -16.27
C LYS A 31 -7.77 -2.85 -15.02
N LEU A 32 -6.76 -3.50 -14.44
CA LEU A 32 -5.99 -3.03 -13.28
C LEU A 32 -5.04 -1.88 -13.60
N SER A 33 -4.69 -1.65 -14.87
CA SER A 33 -3.84 -0.53 -15.29
C SER A 33 -4.58 0.81 -15.24
N LYS A 34 -5.93 0.81 -15.32
CA LYS A 34 -6.75 2.02 -15.20
C LYS A 34 -6.76 2.59 -13.78
N ILE A 35 -6.52 1.74 -12.76
CA ILE A 35 -6.51 2.15 -11.35
C ILE A 35 -5.33 3.11 -11.10
N PRO A 36 -5.57 4.29 -10.49
CA PRO A 36 -4.52 5.22 -10.10
C PRO A 36 -3.43 4.57 -9.23
N ASN A 37 -2.17 4.94 -9.47
CA ASN A 37 -1.04 4.36 -8.76
C ASN A 37 -1.13 4.56 -7.23
N TRP A 38 -1.63 5.72 -6.78
CA TRP A 38 -1.78 6.00 -5.35
C TRP A 38 -2.71 5.00 -4.64
N ILE A 39 -3.80 4.57 -5.29
CA ILE A 39 -4.75 3.59 -4.71
C ILE A 39 -4.05 2.25 -4.51
N LYS A 40 -3.26 1.81 -5.51
CA LYS A 40 -2.50 0.56 -5.42
C LYS A 40 -1.49 0.59 -4.28
N ILE A 41 -0.82 1.73 -4.10
CA ILE A 41 0.18 1.92 -3.05
C ILE A 41 -0.47 1.90 -1.67
N VAL A 42 -1.57 2.65 -1.48
CA VAL A 42 -2.33 2.65 -0.23
C VAL A 42 -2.83 1.25 0.10
N PHE A 43 -3.38 0.54 -0.88
CA PHE A 43 -3.85 -0.84 -0.71
C PHE A 43 -2.73 -1.79 -0.26
N VAL A 44 -1.55 -1.72 -0.88
CA VAL A 44 -0.41 -2.55 -0.49
C VAL A 44 0.06 -2.21 0.92
N LYS A 45 0.25 -0.93 1.24
CA LYS A 45 0.68 -0.50 2.58
C LYS A 45 -0.33 -0.91 3.66
N PHE A 46 -1.62 -0.73 3.38
CA PHE A 46 -2.71 -1.16 4.25
C PHE A 46 -2.56 -2.64 4.62
N TRP A 47 -2.48 -3.52 3.62
CA TRP A 47 -2.45 -4.95 3.86
C TRP A 47 -1.15 -5.44 4.47
N VAL A 48 0.00 -4.87 4.08
CA VAL A 48 1.29 -5.22 4.68
C VAL A 48 1.26 -4.98 6.20
N VAL A 49 0.79 -3.81 6.62
CA VAL A 49 0.76 -3.44 8.04
C VAL A 49 -0.37 -4.17 8.79
N GLY A 50 -1.56 -4.25 8.19
CA GLY A 50 -2.69 -4.97 8.78
C GLY A 50 -2.40 -6.47 8.97
N ALA A 51 -1.76 -7.12 7.99
CA ALA A 51 -1.34 -8.51 8.10
C ALA A 51 -0.25 -8.70 9.17
N ALA A 52 0.73 -7.80 9.24
CA ALA A 52 1.75 -7.83 10.28
C ALA A 52 1.11 -7.74 11.68
N PHE A 53 0.17 -6.81 11.86
CA PHE A 53 -0.57 -6.67 13.12
C PHE A 53 -1.37 -7.94 13.45
N LEU A 54 -2.11 -8.49 12.47
CA LEU A 54 -2.90 -9.70 12.65
C LEU A 54 -2.01 -10.87 13.12
N PHE A 55 -0.90 -11.13 12.43
CA PHE A 55 -0.03 -12.27 12.78
C PHE A 55 0.68 -12.09 14.11
N VAL A 56 1.13 -10.88 14.45
CA VAL A 56 1.93 -10.66 15.67
C VAL A 56 1.05 -10.40 16.88
N MET A 57 0.16 -9.41 16.80
CA MET A 57 -0.60 -8.96 17.98
C MET A 57 -1.71 -9.94 18.34
N MET A 58 -2.44 -10.43 17.33
CA MET A 58 -3.54 -11.38 17.52
C MET A 58 -3.08 -12.84 17.39
N GLY A 59 -2.14 -13.13 16.52
CA GLY A 59 -1.72 -14.51 16.23
C GLY A 59 -0.76 -15.12 17.26
N LEU A 60 0.07 -14.32 17.93
CA LEU A 60 0.98 -14.83 18.96
C LEU A 60 0.29 -14.95 20.32
N SER A 61 0.53 -16.07 21.02
CA SER A 61 -0.03 -16.30 22.34
C SER A 61 0.47 -15.26 23.36
N PRO A 62 -0.44 -14.62 24.13
CA PRO A 62 -0.07 -13.69 25.19
C PRO A 62 0.62 -14.37 26.39
N GLU A 63 0.55 -15.70 26.50
CA GLU A 63 1.21 -16.46 27.57
C GLU A 63 2.71 -16.63 27.31
N ILE A 64 3.12 -16.56 26.04
CA ILE A 64 4.51 -16.79 25.61
C ILE A 64 5.20 -15.46 25.29
N PHE A 65 4.48 -14.52 24.67
CA PHE A 65 5.01 -13.23 24.24
C PHE A 65 4.27 -12.11 24.94
N ASP A 66 5.01 -11.28 25.67
CA ASP A 66 4.44 -10.09 26.28
C ASP A 66 4.16 -9.00 25.23
N ILE A 67 3.58 -7.89 25.67
CA ILE A 67 3.23 -6.77 24.77
C ILE A 67 4.48 -6.15 24.12
N LEU A 68 5.60 -6.11 24.84
CA LEU A 68 6.84 -5.49 24.35
C LEU A 68 7.47 -6.38 23.27
N ASP A 69 7.54 -7.69 23.51
CA ASP A 69 8.00 -8.69 22.55
C ASP A 69 7.18 -8.63 21.26
N LYS A 70 5.85 -8.57 21.40
CA LYS A 70 4.94 -8.42 20.26
C LYS A 70 5.18 -7.10 19.51
N LEU A 71 5.39 -5.98 20.20
CA LEU A 71 5.69 -4.70 19.54
C LEU A 71 7.03 -4.76 18.79
N VAL A 72 8.07 -5.35 19.38
CA VAL A 72 9.38 -5.52 18.72
C VAL A 72 9.23 -6.40 17.47
N LEU A 73 8.54 -7.53 17.57
CA LEU A 73 8.27 -8.41 16.43
C LEU A 73 7.45 -7.72 15.35
N LEU A 74 6.45 -6.91 15.74
CA LEU A 74 5.64 -6.14 14.81
C LEU A 74 6.50 -5.13 14.05
N ILE A 75 7.43 -4.46 14.72
CA ILE A 75 8.40 -3.55 14.10
C ILE A 75 9.27 -4.29 13.09
N LEU A 76 9.83 -5.45 13.46
CA LEU A 76 10.69 -6.23 12.57
C LEU A 76 9.94 -6.76 11.35
N ILE A 77 8.76 -7.36 11.53
CA ILE A 77 7.96 -7.91 10.44
C ILE A 77 7.47 -6.79 9.52
N THR A 78 7.01 -5.66 10.07
CA THR A 78 6.59 -4.51 9.28
C THR A 78 7.76 -3.89 8.52
N THR A 79 8.95 -3.83 9.12
CA THR A 79 10.18 -3.37 8.44
C THR A 79 10.46 -4.20 7.19
N LEU A 80 10.41 -5.52 7.32
CA LEU A 80 10.59 -6.43 6.18
C LEU A 80 9.48 -6.28 5.14
N GLY A 81 8.23 -6.18 5.59
CA GLY A 81 7.08 -5.97 4.70
C GLY A 81 7.17 -4.65 3.94
N VAL A 82 7.54 -3.57 4.61
CA VAL A 82 7.69 -2.24 3.99
C VAL A 82 8.86 -2.25 3.00
N GLU A 83 10.02 -2.79 3.39
CA GLU A 83 11.20 -2.79 2.52
C GLU A 83 11.03 -3.72 1.32
N TYR A 84 10.59 -4.96 1.53
CA TYR A 84 10.63 -5.98 0.48
C TYR A 84 9.31 -6.13 -0.28
N ILE A 85 8.17 -5.76 0.30
CA ILE A 85 6.86 -5.83 -0.37
C ILE A 85 6.45 -4.44 -0.84
N SER A 86 6.21 -3.50 0.08
CA SER A 86 5.67 -2.18 -0.28
C SER A 86 6.60 -1.40 -1.20
N ASN A 87 7.86 -1.18 -0.81
CA ASN A 87 8.81 -0.40 -1.61
C ASN A 87 9.11 -1.06 -2.95
N THR A 88 9.22 -2.40 -3.01
CA THR A 88 9.41 -3.14 -4.26
C THR A 88 8.23 -2.93 -5.20
N LEU A 89 7.00 -3.02 -4.69
CA LEU A 89 5.79 -2.81 -5.50
C LEU A 89 5.65 -1.36 -5.96
N ILE A 90 5.99 -0.37 -5.13
CA ILE A 90 5.99 1.04 -5.53
C ILE A 90 6.93 1.27 -6.72
N ILE A 91 8.12 0.67 -6.70
CA ILE A 91 9.09 0.76 -7.79
C ILE A 91 8.58 0.06 -9.05
N PHE A 92 7.96 -1.12 -8.90
CA PHE A 92 7.39 -1.86 -10.02
C PHE A 92 6.22 -1.11 -10.69
N ILE A 93 5.44 -0.37 -9.91
CA ILE A 93 4.28 0.42 -10.38
C ILE A 93 4.72 1.77 -10.98
N ASP A 94 5.96 2.21 -10.72
CA ASP A 94 6.45 3.48 -11.21
C ASP A 94 6.53 3.49 -12.74
N LYS A 95 5.80 4.44 -13.34
CA LYS A 95 5.78 4.69 -14.78
C LYS A 95 6.09 6.16 -15.04
N PRO A 96 6.74 6.52 -16.17
CA PRO A 96 7.12 7.90 -16.49
C PRO A 96 5.95 8.89 -16.43
N GLU A 97 4.76 8.44 -16.84
CA GLU A 97 3.52 9.21 -16.89
C GLU A 97 2.82 9.34 -15.51
N ARG A 98 3.12 8.45 -14.56
CA ARG A 98 2.47 8.37 -13.24
C ARG A 98 3.52 8.11 -12.15
N ARG A 99 4.29 9.14 -11.83
CA ARG A 99 5.38 9.07 -10.83
C ARG A 99 4.87 8.58 -9.47
N ALA A 100 5.25 7.37 -9.10
CA ALA A 100 4.91 6.70 -7.84
C ALA A 100 6.02 6.83 -6.79
N LEU A 101 7.26 7.13 -7.21
CA LEU A 101 8.44 7.15 -6.33
C LEU A 101 8.33 8.10 -5.13
N HIS A 102 7.50 9.14 -5.20
CA HIS A 102 7.32 10.07 -4.09
C HIS A 102 6.64 9.43 -2.86
N HIS A 103 5.96 8.29 -3.03
CA HIS A 103 5.36 7.53 -1.94
C HIS A 103 6.32 6.54 -1.24
N LEU A 104 7.57 6.45 -1.70
CA LEU A 104 8.59 5.64 -1.04
C LEU A 104 8.88 6.16 0.36
N SER A 105 9.01 5.24 1.32
CA SER A 105 9.36 5.56 2.70
C SER A 105 10.70 6.32 2.77
N HIS A 106 11.68 5.92 1.95
CA HIS A 106 12.96 6.64 1.79
C HIS A 106 13.49 6.61 0.35
N GLU A 107 14.42 7.50 0.02
CA GLU A 107 15.05 7.60 -1.32
C GLU A 107 16.47 6.99 -1.37
N PHE A 108 16.92 6.28 -0.33
CA PHE A 108 18.29 5.72 -0.24
C PHE A 108 18.52 4.50 -1.15
N LYS A 109 19.80 4.24 -1.47
CA LYS A 109 20.24 3.08 -2.25
C LYS A 109 19.89 1.77 -1.52
N ARG A 110 18.83 1.09 -1.98
CA ARG A 110 18.25 -0.13 -1.36
C ARG A 110 19.21 -1.32 -1.19
N LYS A 111 20.29 -1.39 -1.98
CA LYS A 111 21.30 -2.47 -1.87
C LYS A 111 22.22 -2.32 -0.65
N SER A 112 22.01 -1.30 0.17
CA SER A 112 22.84 -1.03 1.33
C SER A 112 22.15 -1.47 2.62
N PHE A 113 22.90 -2.07 3.54
CA PHE A 113 22.42 -2.37 4.90
C PHE A 113 21.83 -1.14 5.61
N TYR A 114 22.29 0.08 5.26
CA TYR A 114 21.73 1.33 5.79
C TYR A 114 20.25 1.55 5.40
N SER A 115 19.81 1.03 4.26
CA SER A 115 18.40 1.06 3.82
C SER A 115 17.49 0.42 4.87
N LEU A 116 17.89 -0.77 5.33
CA LEU A 116 17.15 -1.52 6.34
C LEU A 116 17.09 -0.80 7.68
N PHE A 117 18.19 -0.20 8.15
CA PHE A 117 18.19 0.56 9.40
C PHE A 117 17.29 1.79 9.34
N ILE A 118 17.25 2.50 8.21
CA ILE A 118 16.36 3.66 8.04
C ILE A 118 14.89 3.22 8.04
N ILE A 119 14.56 2.12 7.35
CA ILE A 119 13.20 1.58 7.37
C ILE A 119 12.82 0.99 8.73
N LEU A 120 13.77 0.43 9.45
CA LEU A 120 13.57 -0.05 10.81
C LEU A 120 13.19 1.11 11.72
N PHE A 121 13.96 2.21 11.66
CA PHE A 121 13.69 3.41 12.43
C PHE A 121 12.34 4.06 12.04
N TYR A 122 12.06 4.13 10.74
CA TYR A 122 10.76 4.55 10.22
C TYR A 122 9.62 3.70 10.80
N SER A 123 9.72 2.37 10.66
CA SER A 123 8.67 1.44 11.10
C SER A 123 8.47 1.51 12.61
N ALA A 124 9.56 1.64 13.39
CA ALA A 124 9.50 1.80 14.84
C ALA A 124 8.70 3.05 15.25
N ILE A 125 9.03 4.22 14.68
CA ILE A 125 8.31 5.47 14.94
C ILE A 125 6.83 5.33 14.58
N MET A 126 6.55 4.78 13.40
CA MET A 126 5.20 4.66 12.87
C MET A 126 4.33 3.73 13.70
N ILE A 127 4.87 2.58 14.11
CA ILE A 127 4.17 1.61 14.95
C ILE A 127 3.92 2.18 16.33
N LEU A 128 4.91 2.84 16.95
CA LEU A 128 4.74 3.46 18.26
C LEU A 128 3.67 4.56 18.22
N LEU A 129 3.73 5.46 17.24
CA LEU A 129 2.70 6.50 17.04
C LEU A 129 1.31 5.88 16.88
N THR A 130 1.20 4.84 16.05
CA THR A 130 -0.08 4.14 15.80
C THR A 130 -0.60 3.47 17.06
N HIS A 131 0.25 2.75 17.79
CA HIS A 131 -0.11 2.06 19.03
C HIS A 131 -0.57 3.03 20.12
N PHE A 132 0.21 4.07 20.42
CA PHE A 132 -0.18 5.06 21.43
C PHE A 132 -1.47 5.80 21.07
N THR A 133 -1.68 6.07 19.79
CA THR A 133 -2.90 6.74 19.32
C THR A 133 -4.11 5.83 19.46
N LEU A 134 -3.97 4.55 19.09
CA LEU A 134 -5.04 3.57 19.24
C LEU A 134 -5.39 3.40 20.72
N ASP A 135 -4.39 3.21 21.59
CA ASP A 135 -4.59 3.11 23.04
C ASP A 135 -5.27 4.36 23.61
N PHE A 136 -4.87 5.55 23.16
CA PHE A 136 -5.48 6.81 23.57
C PHE A 136 -6.95 6.91 23.14
N LEU A 137 -7.28 6.56 21.88
CA LEU A 137 -8.64 6.58 21.36
C LEU A 137 -9.55 5.59 22.11
N VAL A 138 -9.05 4.38 22.36
CA VAL A 138 -9.75 3.35 23.14
C VAL A 138 -10.00 3.83 24.57
N ARG A 139 -9.01 4.45 25.23
CA ARG A 139 -9.18 5.01 26.59
C ARG A 139 -10.21 6.14 26.64
N LEU A 140 -10.43 6.85 25.54
CA LEU A 140 -11.51 7.85 25.39
C LEU A 140 -12.89 7.21 25.13
N GLY A 141 -12.97 5.88 25.02
CA GLY A 141 -14.21 5.16 24.73
C GLY A 141 -14.61 5.20 23.25
N MET A 142 -13.70 5.54 22.34
CA MET A 142 -13.99 5.45 20.90
C MET A 142 -13.97 4.00 20.45
N PRO A 143 -15.03 3.51 19.78
CA PRO A 143 -15.05 2.15 19.28
C PRO A 143 -14.07 1.98 18.11
N THR A 144 -13.40 0.84 18.09
CA THR A 144 -12.61 0.37 16.96
C THR A 144 -13.47 -0.39 15.96
N ILE A 145 -12.99 -0.57 14.73
CA ILE A 145 -13.71 -1.36 13.72
C ILE A 145 -13.88 -2.82 14.19
N GLY A 146 -12.90 -3.34 14.95
CA GLY A 146 -12.94 -4.64 15.59
C GLY A 146 -14.04 -4.78 16.62
N ASP A 147 -14.44 -3.72 17.32
CA ASP A 147 -15.54 -3.79 18.28
C ASP A 147 -16.87 -4.14 17.61
N PHE A 148 -17.05 -3.76 16.34
CA PHE A 148 -18.25 -4.09 15.55
C PHE A 148 -18.22 -5.49 14.94
N ILE A 149 -17.03 -6.06 14.71
CA ILE A 149 -16.87 -7.31 13.95
C ILE A 149 -16.51 -8.50 14.86
N SER A 150 -15.63 -8.29 15.83
CA SER A 150 -15.00 -9.34 16.63
C SER A 150 -14.88 -9.05 18.13
N GLN A 151 -15.45 -7.95 18.64
CA GLN A 151 -15.34 -7.52 20.05
C GLN A 151 -13.87 -7.46 20.53
N SER A 152 -12.96 -7.12 19.62
CA SER A 152 -11.55 -6.97 19.93
C SER A 152 -11.17 -5.50 19.92
N THR A 153 -10.74 -5.00 21.08
CA THR A 153 -10.40 -3.60 21.31
C THR A 153 -9.19 -3.11 20.48
N ALA A 154 -8.43 -4.02 19.89
CA ALA A 154 -7.35 -3.67 18.97
C ALA A 154 -7.38 -4.62 17.77
N ASP A 155 -7.75 -4.08 16.59
CA ASP A 155 -7.93 -4.84 15.36
C ASP A 155 -7.02 -4.38 14.22
N PRO A 156 -6.68 -5.27 13.27
CA PRO A 156 -5.73 -4.98 12.20
C PRO A 156 -6.22 -3.91 11.21
N ILE A 157 -7.54 -3.74 11.05
CA ILE A 157 -8.12 -2.77 10.11
C ILE A 157 -7.93 -1.37 10.68
N THR A 158 -8.37 -1.14 11.92
CA THR A 158 -8.21 0.14 12.60
C THR A 158 -6.73 0.51 12.72
N PHE A 159 -5.88 -0.45 13.09
CA PHE A 159 -4.43 -0.24 13.17
C PHE A 159 -3.84 0.20 11.83
N ALA A 160 -4.16 -0.51 10.74
CA ALA A 160 -3.65 -0.18 9.41
C ALA A 160 -4.16 1.18 8.91
N ILE A 161 -5.40 1.57 9.22
CA ILE A 161 -5.94 2.89 8.86
C ILE A 161 -5.17 4.00 9.58
N ILE A 162 -5.00 3.89 10.90
CA ILE A 162 -4.25 4.89 11.69
C ILE A 162 -2.81 4.99 11.19
N PHE A 163 -2.17 3.84 10.91
CA PHE A 163 -0.83 3.81 10.33
C PHE A 163 -0.76 4.56 9.00
N LEU A 164 -1.74 4.37 8.09
CA LEU A 164 -1.77 5.06 6.80
C LEU A 164 -1.99 6.56 6.92
N ILE A 165 -2.76 7.00 7.93
CA ILE A 165 -2.91 8.43 8.23
C ILE A 165 -1.53 9.01 8.57
N TYR A 166 -0.79 8.35 9.46
CA TYR A 166 0.58 8.77 9.77
C TYR A 166 1.50 8.69 8.55
N ASP A 167 1.38 7.67 7.68
CA ASP A 167 2.25 7.50 6.50
C ASP A 167 2.01 8.63 5.52
N THR A 168 0.74 9.02 5.35
CA THR A 168 0.34 10.16 4.54
C THR A 168 0.90 11.47 5.11
N ILE A 169 0.78 11.70 6.42
CA ILE A 169 1.35 12.88 7.10
C ILE A 169 2.88 12.92 6.90
N TYR A 170 3.57 11.80 7.09
CA TYR A 170 5.01 11.68 6.88
C TYR A 170 5.41 12.04 5.44
N ILE A 171 4.70 11.50 4.43
CA ILE A 171 4.96 11.82 3.02
C ILE A 171 4.74 13.31 2.76
N LEU A 172 3.66 13.92 3.29
CA LEU A 172 3.38 15.34 3.13
C LEU A 172 4.50 16.22 3.71
N ILE A 173 4.97 15.89 4.91
CA ILE A 173 6.09 16.57 5.58
C ILE A 173 7.36 16.43 4.74
N LYS A 174 7.70 15.21 4.32
CA LYS A 174 8.90 14.91 3.50
C LYS A 174 8.91 15.69 2.19
N VAL A 175 7.79 15.71 1.47
CA VAL A 175 7.65 16.46 0.21
C VAL A 175 7.73 17.97 0.46
N GLY A 176 7.11 18.46 1.55
CA GLY A 176 7.20 19.86 1.97
C GLY A 176 8.64 20.30 2.24
N ILE A 177 9.39 19.53 3.02
CA ILE A 177 10.81 19.80 3.33
C ILE A 177 11.64 19.84 2.04
N LYS A 178 11.47 18.87 1.14
CA LYS A 178 12.21 18.83 -0.14
C LYS A 178 11.96 20.08 -1.00
N LYS A 179 10.70 20.53 -1.10
CA LYS A 179 10.34 21.76 -1.81
C LYS A 179 11.00 22.99 -1.18
N LEU A 180 11.02 23.07 0.16
CA LEU A 180 11.68 24.17 0.88
C LEU A 180 13.18 24.19 0.62
N ILE A 181 13.87 23.04 0.68
CA ILE A 181 15.32 22.96 0.44
C ILE A 181 15.66 23.42 -0.99
N ILE A 182 14.91 22.96 -1.99
CA ILE A 182 15.13 23.36 -3.39
C ILE A 182 14.95 24.86 -3.57
N LYS A 183 13.86 25.43 -3.01
CA LYS A 183 13.59 26.88 -3.07
C LYS A 183 14.72 27.71 -2.44
N HIS A 184 15.25 27.28 -1.29
CA HIS A 184 16.37 27.97 -0.64
C HIS A 184 17.67 27.86 -1.44
N LYS A 185 17.91 26.73 -2.12
CA LYS A 185 19.09 26.56 -2.96
C LYS A 185 19.05 27.46 -4.20
N GLN A 186 17.89 27.54 -4.87
CA GLN A 186 17.69 28.42 -6.03
C GLN A 186 17.89 29.89 -5.67
N LYS A 187 17.34 30.33 -4.53
CA LYS A 187 17.53 31.72 -4.06
C LYS A 187 19.00 32.07 -3.81
N LYS A 188 19.81 31.12 -3.31
CA LYS A 188 21.25 31.33 -3.14
C LYS A 188 22.00 31.43 -4.47
N GLU A 189 21.60 30.66 -5.48
CA GLU A 189 22.22 30.70 -6.82
C GLU A 189 21.88 31.99 -7.60
N GLU A 190 20.77 32.67 -7.27
CA GLU A 190 20.40 33.98 -7.83
C GLU A 190 21.08 35.17 -7.13
N GLU A 191 21.68 34.98 -5.95
CA GLU A 191 22.39 36.01 -5.18
C GLU A 191 23.92 36.06 -5.48
N TYR A 192 24.43 35.19 -6.38
CA TYR A 192 25.82 35.17 -6.88
C TYR A 192 25.87 35.51 -8.37
#